data_AF-A0A971R3L5-F1
#
_entry.id   AF-A0A971R3L5-F1
#
_cell.length_a   1.000
_cell.length_b   1.000
_cell.length_c   1.000
_cell.angle_alpha   90.00
_cell.angle_beta   90.00
_cell.angle_gamma   90.00
#
_symmetry.space_group_name_H-M   'P 1'
#
loop_
_entity.id
_entity.type
_entity.pdbx_description
1 polymer ?
#
loop_
_entity_poly.entity_id
_entity_poly.type
_entity_poly.pdbx_seq_one_letter_code
_entity_poly.pdbx_strand_id
1 'polypeptide(L)'
;MSVRNVSTWLFLLGMLYVTLAVNTAFGFLFSAKDLMMGIVILVNGSIYLFGLLERVEDVKKRTSHLLVGSFFSYILSIYQIVVVFSLWLEGFVGGLCLLSVDAINFPLLFSGLLVSFISDYLKKSFTTT
;
A
#
# COMPACT_ATOMS: atom_id res chain seq x y z
N MET A 1 -12.39 18.53 1.78
CA MET A 1 -11.52 18.13 0.65
C MET A 1 -12.35 18.21 -0.64
N SER A 2 -11.84 18.74 -1.76
CA SER A 2 -12.64 18.83 -2.99
C SER A 2 -12.76 17.47 -3.68
N VAL A 3 -13.88 17.23 -4.39
CA VAL A 3 -14.15 15.98 -5.14
C VAL A 3 -13.03 15.64 -6.12
N ARG A 4 -12.48 16.68 -6.78
CA ARG A 4 -11.34 16.57 -7.67
C ARG A 4 -10.13 16.00 -6.96
N ASN A 5 -9.83 16.47 -5.75
CA ASN A 5 -8.68 16.01 -4.98
C ASN A 5 -8.81 14.52 -4.59
N VAL A 6 -10.00 14.10 -4.13
CA VAL A 6 -10.26 12.69 -3.77
C VAL A 6 -10.11 11.77 -4.98
N SER A 7 -10.65 12.18 -6.14
CA SER A 7 -10.54 11.42 -7.39
C SER A 7 -9.09 11.27 -7.84
N THR A 8 -8.31 12.35 -7.76
CA THR A 8 -6.88 12.33 -8.09
C THR A 8 -6.12 11.36 -7.19
N TRP A 9 -6.36 11.39 -5.88
CA TRP A 9 -5.70 10.48 -4.95
C TRP A 9 -6.08 9.02 -5.17
N LEU A 10 -7.37 8.72 -5.42
CA LEU A 10 -7.81 7.36 -5.75
C LEU A 10 -7.11 6.83 -7.01
N PHE A 11 -6.97 7.67 -8.04
CA PHE A 11 -6.27 7.29 -9.26
C PHE A 11 -4.77 7.04 -9.03
N LEU A 12 -4.09 8.01 -8.40
CA LEU A 12 -2.65 7.91 -8.15
C LEU A 12 -2.31 6.69 -7.30
N LEU A 13 -3.05 6.46 -6.20
CA LEU A 13 -2.80 5.31 -5.32
C LEU A 13 -3.21 3.99 -5.96
N GLY A 14 -4.33 3.96 -6.70
CA GLY A 14 -4.74 2.76 -7.44
C GLY A 14 -3.67 2.32 -8.45
N MET A 15 -3.17 3.25 -9.27
CA MET A 15 -2.13 2.94 -10.26
C MET A 15 -0.79 2.57 -9.61
N LEU A 16 -0.43 3.24 -8.51
CA LEU A 16 0.77 2.91 -7.73
C LEU A 16 0.71 1.46 -7.24
N TYR A 17 -0.38 1.05 -6.59
CA TYR A 17 -0.52 -0.29 -6.04
C TYR A 17 -0.65 -1.37 -7.12
N VAL A 18 -1.28 -1.09 -8.26
CA VAL A 18 -1.26 -2.00 -9.42
C VAL A 18 0.16 -2.20 -9.94
N THR A 19 0.93 -1.12 -10.05
CA THR A 19 2.33 -1.19 -10.51
C THR A 19 3.19 -1.99 -9.52
N LEU A 20 3.01 -1.76 -8.23
CA LEU A 20 3.71 -2.52 -7.17
C LEU A 20 3.32 -4.00 -7.16
N ALA A 21 2.05 -4.31 -7.43
CA ALA A 21 1.57 -5.68 -7.52
C ALA A 21 2.23 -6.44 -8.67
N VAL A 22 2.27 -5.83 -9.86
CA VAL A 22 2.97 -6.40 -11.02
C VAL A 22 4.47 -6.52 -10.73
N ASN A 23 5.08 -5.49 -10.16
CA ASN A 23 6.50 -5.53 -9.78
C ASN A 23 6.82 -6.71 -8.85
N THR A 24 5.97 -6.94 -7.85
CA THR A 24 6.15 -8.01 -6.85
C THR A 24 5.86 -9.39 -7.42
N ALA A 25 4.83 -9.51 -8.27
CA ALA A 25 4.45 -10.77 -8.90
C ALA A 25 5.54 -11.32 -9.86
N PHE A 26 6.31 -10.43 -10.48
CA PHE A 26 7.34 -10.80 -11.45
C PHE A 26 8.79 -10.59 -10.97
N GLY A 27 9.00 -9.77 -9.93
CA GLY A 27 10.31 -9.51 -9.33
C GLY A 27 11.21 -8.59 -10.15
N PHE A 28 10.66 -7.52 -10.74
CA PHE A 28 11.41 -6.68 -11.70
C PHE A 28 12.27 -5.57 -11.06
N LEU A 29 11.90 -5.02 -9.91
CA LEU A 29 12.61 -3.90 -9.24
C LEU A 29 12.62 -4.06 -7.72
N PHE A 30 13.78 -4.41 -7.14
CA PHE A 30 14.02 -4.48 -5.68
C PHE A 30 12.92 -5.22 -4.91
N SER A 31 12.41 -6.29 -5.53
CA SER A 31 11.39 -7.16 -4.96
C SER A 31 11.68 -8.58 -5.41
N ALA A 32 11.72 -9.50 -4.45
CA ALA A 32 11.66 -10.92 -4.73
C ALA A 32 10.35 -11.24 -5.43
N LYS A 33 10.39 -12.24 -6.31
CA LYS A 33 9.20 -12.75 -6.98
C LYS A 33 8.31 -13.42 -5.93
N ASP A 34 7.16 -12.82 -5.66
CA ASP A 34 6.15 -13.36 -4.76
C ASP A 34 4.76 -13.11 -5.36
N LEU A 35 4.20 -14.17 -5.94
CA LEU A 35 2.89 -14.13 -6.58
C LEU A 35 1.77 -13.86 -5.56
N MET A 36 1.86 -14.45 -4.36
CA MET A 36 0.82 -14.28 -3.34
C MET A 36 0.81 -12.85 -2.83
N MET A 37 1.99 -12.30 -2.51
CA MET A 37 2.11 -10.89 -2.12
C MET A 37 1.65 -9.96 -3.25
N GLY A 38 2.03 -10.26 -4.51
CA GLY A 38 1.54 -9.51 -5.67
C GLY A 38 0.01 -9.46 -5.76
N ILE A 39 -0.68 -10.58 -5.53
CA ILE A 39 -2.15 -10.65 -5.49
C ILE A 39 -2.71 -9.80 -4.34
N VAL A 40 -2.12 -9.89 -3.14
CA VAL A 40 -2.58 -9.10 -1.98
C VAL A 40 -2.45 -7.60 -2.24
N ILE A 41 -1.32 -7.15 -2.81
CA ILE A 41 -1.10 -5.75 -3.20
C ILE A 41 -2.13 -5.33 -4.27
N LEU A 42 -2.45 -6.22 -5.23
CA LEU A 42 -3.43 -5.95 -6.28
C LEU A 42 -4.84 -5.78 -5.72
N VAL A 43 -5.23 -6.61 -4.75
CA VAL A 43 -6.51 -6.48 -4.03
C VAL A 43 -6.59 -5.11 -3.36
N ASN A 44 -5.52 -4.68 -2.69
CA ASN A 44 -5.46 -3.34 -2.10
C ASN A 44 -5.55 -2.22 -3.16
N GLY A 45 -4.84 -2.35 -4.28
CA GLY A 45 -4.94 -1.43 -5.43
C GLY A 45 -6.35 -1.31 -5.98
N SER A 46 -7.08 -2.43 -6.01
CA SER A 46 -8.45 -2.50 -6.51
C SER A 46 -9.42 -1.70 -5.64
N ILE A 47 -9.18 -1.57 -4.33
CA ILE A 47 -10.02 -0.75 -3.43
C ILE A 47 -10.06 0.71 -3.89
N TYR A 48 -8.91 1.24 -4.32
CA TYR A 48 -8.80 2.60 -4.83
C TYR A 48 -9.49 2.76 -6.19
N LEU A 49 -9.33 1.79 -7.10
CA LEU A 49 -9.97 1.80 -8.41
C LEU A 49 -11.50 1.66 -8.30
N PHE A 50 -12.01 0.85 -7.38
CA PHE A 50 -13.44 0.78 -7.11
C PHE A 50 -13.98 2.12 -6.59
N GLY A 51 -13.20 2.86 -5.80
CA GLY A 51 -13.57 4.22 -5.40
C GLY A 51 -13.67 5.22 -6.55
N LEU A 52 -12.99 4.98 -7.67
CA LEU A 52 -13.15 5.80 -8.88
C LEU A 52 -14.43 5.50 -9.65
N LEU A 53 -14.95 4.27 -9.55
CA LEU A 53 -16.19 3.84 -10.21
C LEU A 53 -17.46 4.33 -9.50
N GLU A 54 -17.33 4.77 -8.25
CA GLU A 54 -18.42 5.42 -7.52
C GLU A 54 -18.82 6.76 -8.16
N ARG A 55 -20.10 7.13 -7.99
CA ARG A 55 -20.63 8.38 -8.55
C ARG A 55 -19.84 9.58 -8.05
N VAL A 56 -19.62 10.55 -8.94
CA VAL A 56 -18.81 11.74 -8.64
C VAL A 56 -19.43 12.58 -7.52
N GLU A 57 -20.77 12.61 -7.43
CA GLU A 57 -21.51 13.31 -6.36
C GLU A 57 -21.32 12.66 -4.98
N ASP A 58 -21.03 11.35 -4.91
CA ASP A 58 -20.92 10.58 -3.66
C ASP A 58 -19.53 10.71 -3.02
N VAL A 59 -19.14 11.96 -2.70
CA VAL A 59 -17.83 12.31 -2.13
C VAL A 59 -17.50 11.49 -0.89
N LYS A 60 -18.51 11.25 -0.03
CA LYS A 60 -18.34 10.49 1.20
C LYS A 60 -17.91 9.05 0.91
N LYS A 61 -18.54 8.39 -0.07
CA LYS A 61 -18.24 7.00 -0.43
C LYS A 61 -16.85 6.88 -1.06
N ARG A 62 -16.49 7.80 -1.95
CA ARG A 62 -15.15 7.89 -2.56
C ARG A 62 -14.06 8.11 -1.52
N THR A 63 -14.32 8.99 -0.55
CA THR A 63 -13.41 9.24 0.57
C THR A 63 -13.28 8.00 1.46
N SER A 64 -14.35 7.22 1.67
CA SER A 64 -14.27 5.94 2.40
C SER A 64 -13.37 4.92 1.69
N HIS A 65 -13.47 4.77 0.37
CA HIS A 65 -12.56 3.91 -0.40
C HIS A 65 -11.10 4.33 -0.24
N LEU A 66 -10.84 5.64 -0.33
CA LEU A 66 -9.50 6.19 -0.16
C LEU A 66 -8.96 5.92 1.25
N LEU A 67 -9.80 6.04 2.28
CA LEU A 67 -9.45 5.76 3.67
C LEU A 67 -9.14 4.27 3.88
N VAL A 68 -10.03 3.38 3.43
CA VAL A 68 -9.86 1.93 3.59
C VAL A 68 -8.61 1.43 2.85
N GLY A 69 -8.44 1.85 1.59
CA GLY A 69 -7.23 1.50 0.83
C GLY A 69 -5.97 2.01 1.51
N SER A 70 -5.99 3.23 2.07
CA SER A 70 -4.82 3.79 2.75
C SER A 70 -4.50 3.07 4.06
N PHE A 71 -5.52 2.58 4.76
CA PHE A 71 -5.33 1.75 5.95
C PHE A 71 -4.71 0.40 5.63
N PHE A 72 -5.21 -0.32 4.63
CA PHE A 72 -4.62 -1.59 4.20
C PHE A 72 -3.20 -1.44 3.65
N SER A 73 -2.95 -0.39 2.87
CA SER A 73 -1.61 0.02 2.43
C SER A 73 -0.61 0.13 3.58
N TYR A 74 -1.03 0.77 4.67
CA TYR A 74 -0.19 0.91 5.86
C TYR A 74 0.04 -0.44 6.56
N ILE A 75 -0.99 -1.28 6.69
CA ILE A 75 -0.85 -2.64 7.22
C ILE A 75 0.15 -3.46 6.40
N LEU A 76 0.10 -3.38 5.07
CA LEU A 76 1.05 -4.08 4.19
C LEU A 76 2.49 -3.64 4.42
N SER A 77 2.71 -2.35 4.68
CA SER A 77 4.05 -1.85 5.04
C SER A 77 4.51 -2.36 6.40
N ILE A 78 3.63 -2.37 7.41
CA ILE A 78 3.96 -2.97 8.72
C ILE A 78 4.30 -4.44 8.56
N TYR A 79 3.50 -5.19 7.79
CA TYR A 79 3.78 -6.60 7.51
C TYR A 79 5.18 -6.78 6.92
N GLN A 80 5.57 -5.95 5.96
CA GLN A 80 6.92 -6.05 5.42
C GLN A 80 8.02 -5.70 6.43
N ILE A 81 7.83 -4.70 7.28
CA ILE A 81 8.76 -4.39 8.36
C ILE A 81 8.94 -5.62 9.28
N VAL A 82 7.85 -6.32 9.61
CA VAL A 82 7.90 -7.54 10.43
C VAL A 82 8.68 -8.65 9.72
N VAL A 83 8.42 -8.90 8.43
CA VAL A 83 9.15 -9.91 7.64
C VAL A 83 10.65 -9.61 7.61
N VAL A 84 11.02 -8.36 7.35
CA VAL A 84 12.42 -7.91 7.34
C VAL A 84 13.07 -8.11 8.70
N PHE A 85 12.36 -7.79 9.78
CA PHE A 85 12.85 -7.99 11.14
C PHE A 85 13.01 -9.48 11.48
N SER A 86 12.09 -10.33 11.02
CA SER A 86 12.20 -11.78 11.18
C SER A 86 13.42 -12.36 10.47
N LEU A 87 13.67 -11.97 9.21
CA LEU A 87 14.85 -12.39 8.46
C LEU A 87 16.15 -11.92 9.11
N TRP A 88 16.14 -10.70 9.67
CA TRP A 88 17.28 -10.18 10.43
C TRP A 88 17.55 -11.00 11.69
N LEU A 89 16.52 -11.32 12.48
CA LEU A 89 16.64 -12.15 13.68
C LEU A 89 17.11 -13.57 13.36
N GLU A 90 16.58 -14.18 12.30
CA GLU A 90 17.01 -15.51 11.84
C GLU A 90 18.48 -15.49 11.45
N GLY A 91 18.91 -14.48 10.69
CA GLY A 91 20.31 -14.29 10.34
C GLY A 91 21.21 -14.10 11.58
N PHE A 92 20.75 -13.31 12.55
CA PHE A 92 21.47 -13.11 13.81
C PHE A 92 21.67 -14.42 14.59
N VAL A 93 20.62 -15.24 14.71
CA VAL A 93 20.69 -16.54 15.40
C VAL A 93 21.56 -17.55 14.64
N GLY A 94 21.48 -17.55 13.30
CA GLY A 94 22.25 -18.44 12.43
C GLY A 94 23.70 -18.00 12.17
N GLY A 95 24.11 -16.82 12.63
CA GLY A 95 25.44 -16.25 12.36
C GLY A 95 25.68 -15.87 10.88
N LEU A 96 24.62 -15.66 10.11
CA LEU A 96 24.66 -15.36 8.68
C LEU A 96 23.84 -14.09 8.38
N CYS A 97 24.25 -13.28 7.40
CA CYS A 97 23.41 -12.17 6.94
C CYS A 97 22.41 -12.67 5.89
N LEU A 98 21.12 -12.74 6.24
CA LEU A 98 20.03 -13.16 5.33
C LEU A 98 19.28 -11.98 4.69
N LEU A 99 19.70 -10.74 4.95
CA LEU A 99 19.10 -9.55 4.34
C LEU A 99 19.56 -9.37 2.89
N SER A 100 18.64 -9.58 1.95
CA SER A 100 18.79 -9.15 0.56
C SER A 100 17.85 -7.98 0.26
N VAL A 101 18.29 -7.07 -0.60
CA VAL A 101 17.49 -5.91 -1.05
C VAL A 101 16.16 -6.35 -1.67
N ASP A 102 16.15 -7.51 -2.33
CA ASP A 102 14.96 -8.07 -2.96
C ASP A 102 13.94 -8.57 -1.93
N ALA A 103 14.40 -9.08 -0.78
CA ALA A 103 13.52 -9.61 0.27
C ALA A 103 12.73 -8.50 1.00
N ILE A 104 13.23 -7.26 0.94
CA ILE A 104 12.68 -6.12 1.70
C ILE A 104 11.48 -5.47 0.98
N ASN A 105 11.34 -5.67 -0.34
CA ASN A 105 10.35 -5.00 -1.20
C ASN A 105 10.22 -3.50 -0.84
N PHE A 106 11.35 -2.79 -0.95
CA PHE A 106 11.48 -1.37 -0.60
C PHE A 106 10.40 -0.47 -1.21
N PRO A 107 9.99 -0.65 -2.49
CA PRO A 107 8.94 0.16 -3.08
C PRO A 107 7.61 0.05 -2.33
N LEU A 108 7.22 -1.15 -1.90
CA LEU A 108 6.01 -1.36 -1.11
C LEU A 108 6.10 -0.70 0.25
N LEU A 109 7.21 -0.92 0.97
CA LEU A 109 7.43 -0.42 2.33
C LEU A 109 7.40 1.12 2.38
N PHE A 110 8.10 1.78 1.45
CA PHE A 110 8.09 3.23 1.38
C PHE A 110 6.72 3.79 0.97
N SER A 111 6.06 3.15 0.01
CA SER A 111 4.76 3.61 -0.47
C SER A 111 3.68 3.55 0.62
N GLY A 112 3.56 2.47 1.39
CA GLY A 112 2.51 2.37 2.41
C GLY A 112 2.81 3.19 3.67
N LEU A 113 4.08 3.43 4.01
CA LEU A 113 4.45 4.43 5.03
C LEU A 113 4.05 5.85 4.61
N LEU A 114 4.30 6.25 3.36
CA LEU A 114 3.86 7.56 2.86
C LEU A 114 2.33 7.69 2.83
N VAL A 115 1.63 6.61 2.45
CA VAL A 115 0.16 6.58 2.39
C VAL A 115 -0.48 6.68 3.79
N SER A 116 0.24 6.31 4.86
CA SER A 116 -0.25 6.50 6.23
C SER A 116 -0.53 7.97 6.57
N PHE A 117 0.29 8.90 6.08
CA PHE A 117 0.07 10.34 6.25
C PHE A 117 -1.18 10.82 5.51
N ILE A 118 -1.49 10.21 4.36
CA ILE A 118 -2.72 10.49 3.60
C ILE A 118 -3.93 10.00 4.41
N SER A 119 -3.86 8.79 5.00
CA SER A 119 -4.90 8.27 5.88
C SER A 119 -5.18 9.20 7.07
N ASP A 120 -4.13 9.66 7.76
CA ASP A 120 -4.30 10.54 8.93
C ASP A 120 -4.85 11.93 8.56
N TYR A 121 -4.46 12.44 7.39
CA TYR A 121 -5.07 13.66 6.84
C TYR A 121 -6.56 13.46 6.53
N LEU A 122 -6.94 12.31 5.97
CA LEU A 122 -8.33 11.99 5.62
C LEU A 122 -9.20 11.76 6.86
N LYS A 123 -8.70 11.06 7.89
CA LYS A 123 -9.45 10.85 9.15
C LYS A 123 -9.91 12.16 9.77
N LYS A 124 -9.05 13.20 9.75
CA LYS A 124 -9.39 14.54 10.27
C LYS A 124 -10.59 15.18 9.55
N SER A 125 -10.86 14.80 8.30
CA SER A 125 -12.02 15.29 7.54
C SER A 125 -13.35 14.63 7.91
N PHE A 126 -13.32 13.50 8.63
CA PHE A 126 -14.52 12.81 9.14
C PHE A 126 -14.83 13.15 10.60
N THR A 127 -13.86 13.66 11.37
CA THR A 127 -14.04 14.03 12.79
C THR A 127 -14.44 15.49 12.99
N THR A 128 -14.49 16.30 11.94
CA THR A 128 -14.82 17.73 11.98
C THR A 128 -16.27 18.06 11.59
N THR A 129 -17.12 17.05 11.45
CA THR A 129 -18.60 17.17 11.33
C THR A 129 -19.25 16.85 12.66
#